data_AF-A0A937PHZ5-F1
#
_entry.id   AF-A0A937PHZ5-F1
#
_cell.length_a   1.000
_cell.length_b   1.000
_cell.length_c   1.000
_cell.angle_alpha   90.00
_cell.angle_beta   90.00
_cell.angle_gamma   90.00
#
_symmetry.space_group_name_H-M   'P 1'
#
loop_
_entity.id
_entity.type
_entity.pdbx_description
1 polymer ?
#
loop_
_entity_poly.entity_id
_entity_poly.type
_entity_poly.pdbx_seq_one_letter_code
_entity_poly.pdbx_strand_id
1 'polypeptide(L)'
;MKIILLQIMLSMVFFLITPLASPQGKEFERTRSFDWQKPLVGEDAEVEYKLAIGDQINVSVWRNPELSGTRTINPDGKVSFPLIGTIKASDLTIEEFRENLR
;
A
#
# COMPACT_ATOMS: atom_id res chain seq x y z
N MET A 1 30.39 56.70 44.70
CA MET A 1 30.84 55.30 44.93
C MET A 1 29.82 54.23 44.51
N LYS A 2 28.49 54.46 44.56
CA LYS A 2 27.49 53.45 44.15
C LYS A 2 27.44 53.13 42.63
N ILE A 3 27.84 54.06 41.75
CA ILE A 3 27.71 53.90 40.28
C ILE A 3 28.88 53.10 39.66
N ILE A 4 30.09 53.22 40.22
CA ILE A 4 31.29 52.48 39.76
C ILE A 4 31.16 50.98 40.11
N LEU A 5 30.55 50.66 41.25
CA LEU A 5 30.26 49.27 41.65
C LEU A 5 29.23 48.61 40.72
N LEU A 6 28.27 49.38 40.20
CA LEU A 6 27.23 48.90 39.27
C LEU A 6 27.78 48.67 37.85
N GLN A 7 28.75 49.50 37.40
CA GLN A 7 29.39 49.36 36.10
C GLN A 7 30.29 48.11 35.99
N ILE A 8 30.96 47.73 37.08
CA ILE A 8 31.81 46.52 37.15
C ILE A 8 30.94 45.25 37.23
N MET A 9 29.77 45.34 37.87
CA MET A 9 28.80 44.23 37.90
C MET A 9 28.06 44.05 36.57
N LEU A 10 27.99 45.09 35.71
CA LEU A 10 27.34 45.02 34.39
C LEU A 10 28.25 44.38 33.32
N SER A 11 29.58 44.49 33.44
CA SER A 11 30.52 43.83 32.50
C SER A 11 30.71 42.33 32.78
N MET A 12 30.61 41.90 34.04
CA MET A 12 30.71 40.50 34.44
C MET A 12 29.55 39.63 33.93
N VAL A 13 28.42 40.24 33.56
CA VAL A 13 27.23 39.53 33.05
C VAL A 13 27.28 39.36 31.52
N PHE A 14 28.00 40.21 30.78
CA PHE A 14 28.02 40.19 29.31
C PHE A 14 29.03 39.18 28.71
N PHE A 15 29.94 38.59 29.50
CA PHE A 15 30.90 37.59 29.03
C PHE A 15 30.44 36.12 29.26
N LEU A 16 29.25 35.92 29.80
CA LEU A 16 28.62 34.59 29.99
C LEU A 16 27.59 34.27 28.88
N ILE A 17 27.87 34.76 27.68
CA ILE A 17 27.16 34.43 26.44
C ILE A 17 28.20 34.15 25.35
N THR A 18 28.49 32.88 25.11
CA THR A 18 28.46 32.37 23.73
C THR A 18 27.76 31.03 23.77
N PRO A 19 26.49 30.92 23.34
CA PRO A 19 26.04 29.63 22.88
C PRO A 19 26.87 29.34 21.63
N LEU A 20 27.67 28.28 21.66
CA LEU A 20 28.11 27.62 20.45
C LEU A 20 26.83 27.20 19.74
N ALA A 21 26.34 28.05 18.85
CA ALA A 21 25.16 27.80 18.05
C ALA A 21 25.49 26.65 17.11
N SER A 22 25.30 25.42 17.61
CA SER A 22 25.21 24.22 16.79
C SER A 22 24.09 24.45 15.79
N PRO A 23 24.33 24.38 14.47
CA PRO A 23 23.25 24.42 13.47
C PRO A 23 22.51 23.09 13.48
N GLN A 24 21.76 22.82 14.55
CA GLN A 24 20.86 21.68 14.66
C GLN A 24 19.45 22.20 14.54
N GLY A 25 18.78 21.90 13.42
CA GLY A 25 17.32 22.03 13.40
C GLY A 25 16.65 22.39 12.08
N LYS A 26 17.23 22.12 10.90
CA LYS A 26 16.48 22.30 9.63
C LYS A 26 16.57 21.16 8.62
N GLU A 27 17.25 20.07 8.94
CA GLU A 27 17.35 18.92 8.02
C GLU A 27 16.27 17.85 8.28
N PHE A 28 15.62 17.90 9.46
CA PHE A 28 14.64 16.90 9.91
C PHE A 28 13.22 17.10 9.34
N GLU A 29 12.96 18.21 8.65
CA GLU A 29 11.67 18.47 8.01
C GLU A 29 11.62 17.95 6.57
N ARG A 30 12.77 17.83 5.88
CA ARG A 30 12.79 17.41 4.46
C ARG A 30 12.47 15.92 4.27
N THR A 31 12.69 15.10 5.30
CA THR A 31 12.44 13.64 5.28
C THR A 31 11.11 13.21 5.90
N ARG A 32 10.39 14.12 6.57
CA ARG A 32 9.06 13.83 7.16
C ARG A 32 7.88 14.18 6.26
N SER A 33 8.14 14.63 5.05
CA SER A 33 7.12 14.82 4.01
C SER A 33 6.63 13.51 3.39
N PHE A 34 7.08 12.35 3.89
CA PHE A 34 6.47 11.09 3.56
C PHE A 34 5.23 10.93 4.45
N ASP A 35 4.10 11.35 3.89
CA ASP A 35 2.79 11.37 4.52
C ASP A 35 2.28 9.94 4.72
N TRP A 36 2.70 9.33 5.84
CA TRP A 36 2.23 8.01 6.28
C TRP A 36 0.73 8.00 6.66
N GLN A 37 0.08 9.16 6.66
CA GLN A 37 -1.36 9.30 6.89
C GLN A 37 -2.18 9.24 5.59
N LYS A 38 -1.56 9.20 4.42
CA LYS A 38 -2.31 9.05 3.16
C LYS A 38 -2.56 7.57 2.88
N PRO A 39 -3.80 7.06 3.06
CA PRO A 39 -4.10 5.69 2.66
C PRO A 39 -3.86 5.57 1.15
N LEU A 40 -3.06 4.59 0.75
CA LEU A 40 -2.68 4.36 -0.65
C LEU A 40 -3.86 3.86 -1.51
N VAL A 41 -4.96 3.52 -0.86
CA VAL A 41 -6.20 3.01 -1.43
C VAL A 41 -7.31 3.72 -0.66
N GLY A 42 -8.24 4.36 -1.36
CA GLY A 42 -9.40 4.98 -0.72
C GLY A 42 -10.08 3.94 0.19
N GLU A 43 -10.49 4.39 1.38
CA GLU A 43 -11.04 3.56 2.46
C GLU A 43 -12.25 2.70 2.03
N ASP A 44 -12.78 2.97 0.83
CA ASP A 44 -13.99 2.38 0.25
C ASP A 44 -13.79 1.78 -1.15
N ALA A 45 -12.55 1.68 -1.66
CA ALA A 45 -12.33 1.06 -2.97
C ALA A 45 -12.43 -0.47 -2.83
N GLU A 46 -13.60 -1.02 -3.10
CA GLU A 46 -13.81 -2.46 -3.27
C GLU A 46 -13.01 -2.91 -4.49
N VAL A 47 -11.76 -3.34 -4.27
CA VAL A 47 -10.90 -3.88 -5.32
C VAL A 47 -11.37 -5.29 -5.63
N GLU A 48 -12.22 -5.40 -6.65
CA GLU A 48 -12.67 -6.69 -7.14
C GLU A 48 -11.52 -7.44 -7.81
N TYR A 49 -11.30 -8.68 -7.37
CA TYR A 49 -10.23 -9.52 -7.91
C TYR A 49 -10.58 -10.01 -9.31
N LYS A 50 -9.61 -9.86 -10.22
CA LYS A 50 -9.70 -10.38 -11.58
C LYS A 50 -8.79 -11.60 -11.73
N LEU A 51 -9.34 -12.63 -12.34
CA LEU A 51 -8.62 -13.85 -12.66
C LEU A 51 -7.47 -13.56 -13.63
N ALA A 52 -6.32 -14.16 -13.35
CA ALA A 52 -5.08 -13.99 -14.06
C ALA A 52 -4.53 -15.32 -14.59
N ILE A 53 -3.59 -15.23 -15.53
CA ILE A 53 -2.90 -16.39 -16.10
C ILE A 53 -2.10 -17.09 -15.00
N GLY A 54 -2.23 -18.42 -14.94
CA GLY A 54 -1.57 -19.24 -13.93
C GLY A 54 -2.37 -19.43 -12.64
N ASP A 55 -3.47 -18.71 -12.46
CA ASP A 55 -4.35 -18.94 -11.32
C ASP A 55 -4.98 -20.32 -11.39
N GLN A 56 -5.21 -20.89 -10.21
CA GLN A 56 -5.86 -22.18 -10.06
C GLN A 56 -7.26 -21.96 -9.46
N ILE A 57 -8.27 -22.42 -10.20
CA ILE A 57 -9.67 -22.33 -9.80
C ILE A 57 -10.22 -23.72 -9.51
N ASN A 58 -11.04 -23.84 -8.46
CA ASN A 58 -11.80 -25.05 -8.18
C ASN A 58 -13.25 -24.85 -8.62
N VAL A 59 -13.73 -25.72 -9.51
CA VAL A 59 -15.11 -25.69 -10.00
C VAL A 59 -15.84 -26.90 -9.46
N SER A 60 -16.99 -26.66 -8.83
CA SER A 60 -17.86 -27.70 -8.28
C SER A 60 -19.22 -27.65 -8.96
N VAL A 61 -19.61 -28.76 -9.57
CA VAL A 61 -20.89 -28.91 -10.27
C VAL A 61 -21.77 -29.86 -9.47
N TRP A 62 -22.91 -29.34 -8.99
CA TRP A 62 -23.81 -30.10 -8.14
C TRP A 62 -24.38 -31.33 -8.87
N ARG A 63 -24.39 -32.49 -8.19
CA ARG A 63 -24.78 -33.81 -8.71
C ARG A 63 -23.94 -34.35 -9.89
N ASN A 64 -22.88 -33.65 -10.27
CA ASN A 64 -22.00 -34.01 -11.38
C ASN A 64 -20.51 -33.89 -10.97
N PRO A 65 -20.04 -34.74 -10.04
CA PRO A 65 -18.66 -34.71 -9.55
C PRO A 65 -17.64 -34.98 -10.66
N GLU A 66 -18.00 -35.68 -11.73
CA GLU A 66 -17.16 -35.93 -12.90
C GLU A 66 -16.82 -34.67 -13.71
N LEU A 67 -17.67 -33.63 -13.59
CA LEU A 67 -17.44 -32.31 -14.21
C LEU A 67 -16.72 -31.35 -13.26
N SER A 68 -16.71 -31.68 -11.96
CA SER A 68 -16.02 -30.92 -10.93
C SER A 68 -14.51 -31.15 -11.01
N GLY A 69 -13.74 -30.16 -10.57
CA GLY A 69 -12.29 -30.30 -10.51
C GLY A 69 -11.55 -28.98 -10.43
N THR A 70 -10.27 -29.11 -10.12
CA THR A 70 -9.33 -27.99 -10.09
C THR A 70 -8.72 -27.80 -11.48
N ARG A 71 -8.72 -26.56 -11.98
CA ARG A 71 -8.14 -26.21 -13.29
C ARG A 71 -7.29 -24.95 -13.18
N THR A 72 -6.27 -24.89 -14.02
CA THR A 72 -5.38 -23.73 -14.11
C THR A 72 -5.75 -22.89 -15.32
N ILE A 73 -5.70 -21.57 -15.18
CA ILE A 73 -5.87 -20.63 -16.29
C ILE A 73 -4.64 -20.71 -17.18
N ASN A 74 -4.85 -21.14 -18.42
CA ASN A 74 -3.80 -21.34 -19.40
C ASN A 74 -3.12 -20.00 -19.77
N PRO A 75 -1.92 -20.04 -20.39
CA PRO A 75 -1.23 -18.84 -20.87
C PRO A 75 -2.01 -18.01 -21.91
N ASP A 76 -3.03 -18.59 -22.54
CA ASP A 76 -3.95 -17.90 -23.44
C ASP A 76 -5.10 -17.17 -22.71
N GLY A 77 -5.13 -17.23 -21.38
CA GLY A 77 -6.15 -16.63 -20.53
C GLY A 77 -7.45 -17.42 -20.44
N LYS A 78 -7.45 -18.70 -20.86
CA LYS A 78 -8.66 -19.53 -20.91
C LYS A 78 -8.59 -20.78 -20.04
N VAL A 79 -9.74 -21.40 -19.82
CA VAL A 79 -9.88 -22.67 -19.09
C VAL A 79 -10.72 -23.64 -19.92
N SER A 80 -10.27 -24.90 -20.02
CA SER A 80 -10.96 -25.95 -20.76
C SER A 80 -11.82 -26.82 -19.85
N PHE A 81 -13.07 -27.06 -20.27
CA PHE A 81 -14.06 -27.90 -19.61
C PHE A 81 -14.56 -29.02 -20.54
N PRO A 82 -14.99 -30.18 -19.99
CA PRO A 82 -15.36 -31.33 -20.82
C PRO A 82 -16.57 -31.11 -21.74
N LEU A 83 -17.60 -30.39 -21.30
CA LEU A 83 -18.87 -30.28 -22.03
C LEU A 83 -19.03 -28.99 -22.82
N ILE A 84 -18.44 -27.91 -22.33
CA ILE A 84 -18.61 -26.55 -22.88
C ILE A 84 -17.34 -26.04 -23.59
N GLY A 85 -16.29 -26.87 -23.65
CA GLY A 85 -15.05 -26.53 -24.31
C GLY A 85 -14.25 -25.48 -23.55
N THR A 86 -13.60 -24.57 -24.28
CA THR A 86 -12.66 -23.60 -23.70
C THR A 86 -13.32 -22.23 -23.54
N ILE A 87 -13.25 -21.68 -22.33
CA ILE A 87 -13.89 -20.41 -21.95
C ILE A 87 -12.85 -19.40 -21.49
N LYS A 88 -13.02 -18.12 -21.85
CA LYS A 88 -12.15 -17.04 -21.38
C LYS A 88 -12.33 -16.83 -19.88
N ALA A 89 -11.22 -16.76 -19.15
CA ALA A 89 -11.21 -16.53 -17.71
C ALA A 89 -10.41 -15.29 -17.32
N SER A 90 -9.34 -14.96 -18.05
CA SER A 90 -8.49 -13.81 -17.72
C SER A 90 -9.24 -12.47 -17.79
N ASP A 91 -8.87 -11.57 -16.89
CA ASP A 91 -9.44 -10.21 -16.74
C ASP A 91 -10.91 -10.17 -16.33
N LEU A 92 -11.53 -11.34 -16.08
CA LEU A 92 -12.88 -11.46 -15.55
C LEU A 92 -12.86 -11.55 -14.04
N THR A 93 -13.90 -11.03 -13.42
CA THR A 93 -14.18 -11.30 -12.01
C THR A 93 -14.73 -12.71 -11.85
N ILE A 94 -14.76 -13.21 -10.61
CA ILE A 94 -15.30 -14.55 -10.35
C ILE A 94 -16.78 -14.66 -10.75
N GLU A 95 -17.53 -13.58 -10.59
CA GLU A 95 -18.95 -13.50 -10.92
C GLU A 95 -19.17 -13.50 -12.44
N GLU A 96 -18.42 -12.67 -13.17
CA GLU A 96 -18.46 -12.64 -14.63
C GLU A 96 -18.07 -14.00 -15.24
N PHE A 97 -17.03 -14.63 -14.69
CA PHE A 97 -16.61 -15.96 -15.13
C PHE A 97 -17.69 -17.02 -14.86
N ARG A 98 -18.38 -16.93 -13.72
CA ARG A 98 -19.48 -17.85 -13.37
C ARG A 98 -20.67 -17.74 -14.31
N GLU A 99 -21.01 -16.54 -14.78
CA GLU A 99 -22.09 -16.35 -15.76
C GLU A 99 -21.80 -17.06 -17.09
N ASN A 100 -20.53 -17.13 -17.51
CA ASN A 100 -20.13 -17.87 -18.72
C ASN A 100 -20.25 -19.40 -18.59
N LEU A 101 -20.44 -19.92 -17.38
CA LEU A 101 -20.55 -21.36 -17.08
C LEU A 101 -22.00 -21.85 -16.94
N ARG A 102 -22.99 -20.95 -16.98
CA ARG A 102 -24.41 -21.30 -16.88
C ARG A 102 -24.96 -21.84 -18.20
#